data_AF-A0A1Z4MZX3-F1
#
_entry.id   AF-A0A1Z4MZX3-F1
#
_cell.length_a   1.000
_cell.length_b   1.000
_cell.length_c   1.000
_cell.angle_alpha   90.00
_cell.angle_beta   90.00
_cell.angle_gamma   90.00
#
_symmetry.space_group_name_H-M   'P 1'
#
loop_
_entity.id
_entity.type
_entity.pdbx_description
1 polymer ?
#
loop_
_entity_poly.entity_id
_entity_poly.type
_entity_poly.pdbx_seq_one_letter_code
_entity_poly.pdbx_strand_id
1 'polypeptide(L)'
;MDRFKQIKLKLKFLFGSLFYTSYAPKAFLYTRQRNSIECEFIKLPTEPGFDQPGKLLRAEAKARGANFYFEMAELEVCFLTEDLVRINWKPGIPPIPYGIQHHEWPEVANNLEQTENNYSVSSHALKVIAEIDGSLKFCDRSGQVIRATTPMQKRRLDSSSTTADGRTHLWLRETGFNAEFARR
;
A
#
# COMPACT_ATOMS: atom_id res chain seq x y z
N MET A 1 37.35 -58.37 -1.69
CA MET A 1 36.19 -58.04 -2.56
C MET A 1 35.49 -56.71 -2.20
N ASP A 2 35.96 -55.90 -1.22
CA ASP A 2 35.23 -54.71 -0.73
C ASP A 2 35.40 -53.38 -1.49
N ARG A 3 36.50 -53.19 -2.24
CA ARG A 3 36.79 -51.88 -2.86
C ARG A 3 35.81 -51.52 -3.98
N PHE A 4 35.35 -52.51 -4.75
CA PHE A 4 34.36 -52.30 -5.82
C PHE A 4 32.99 -51.89 -5.27
N LYS A 5 32.61 -52.37 -4.07
CA LYS A 5 31.35 -52.01 -3.41
C LYS A 5 31.37 -50.55 -2.93
N GLN A 6 32.50 -50.09 -2.39
CA GLN A 6 32.69 -48.69 -2.01
C GLN A 6 32.72 -47.73 -3.20
N ILE A 7 33.39 -48.11 -4.30
CA ILE A 7 33.43 -47.29 -5.52
C ILE A 7 32.02 -47.14 -6.12
N LYS A 8 31.24 -48.23 -6.16
CA LYS A 8 29.84 -48.20 -6.64
C LYS A 8 28.95 -47.30 -5.78
N LEU A 9 29.16 -47.28 -4.46
CA LEU A 9 28.41 -46.41 -3.55
C LEU A 9 28.74 -44.93 -3.77
N LYS A 10 30.03 -44.60 -3.88
CA LYS A 10 30.49 -43.22 -4.15
C LYS A 10 30.01 -42.72 -5.51
N LEU A 11 29.98 -43.59 -6.51
CA LEU A 11 29.50 -43.27 -7.86
C LEU A 11 27.99 -43.02 -7.87
N LYS A 12 27.19 -43.84 -7.15
CA LYS A 12 25.75 -43.60 -6.99
C LYS A 12 25.46 -42.26 -6.31
N PHE A 13 26.26 -41.89 -5.30
CA PHE A 13 26.13 -40.60 -4.62
C PHE A 13 26.46 -39.42 -5.54
N LEU A 14 27.50 -39.53 -6.36
CA LEU A 14 27.88 -38.53 -7.37
C LEU A 14 26.79 -38.35 -8.45
N PHE A 15 26.20 -39.44 -8.94
CA PHE A 15 25.10 -39.33 -9.92
C PHE A 15 23.82 -38.77 -9.30
N GLY A 16 23.52 -39.10 -8.04
CA GLY A 16 22.39 -38.52 -7.31
C GLY A 16 22.57 -37.02 -7.02
N SER A 17 23.79 -36.57 -6.72
CA SER A 17 24.07 -35.15 -6.46
C SER A 17 24.07 -34.30 -7.73
N LEU A 18 24.44 -34.88 -8.88
CA LEU A 18 24.36 -34.21 -10.19
C LEU A 18 22.93 -33.82 -10.61
N PHE A 19 21.90 -34.53 -10.12
CA PHE A 19 20.51 -34.14 -10.37
C PHE A 19 20.17 -32.78 -9.72
N TYR A 20 20.68 -32.53 -8.52
CA TYR A 20 20.43 -31.29 -7.77
C TYR A 20 21.24 -30.10 -8.29
N THR A 21 22.41 -30.33 -8.89
CA THR A 21 23.22 -29.24 -9.47
C THR A 21 22.60 -28.64 -10.73
N SER A 22 21.67 -29.35 -11.40
CA SER A 22 20.94 -28.80 -12.55
C SER A 22 19.81 -27.83 -12.16
N TYR A 23 19.23 -28.02 -10.97
CA TYR A 23 18.08 -27.26 -10.49
C TYR A 23 18.48 -25.99 -9.73
N ALA A 24 19.50 -26.08 -8.88
CA ALA A 24 20.02 -24.95 -8.09
C ALA A 24 20.36 -23.68 -8.91
N PRO A 25 21.07 -23.75 -10.05
CA PRO A 25 21.38 -22.57 -10.85
C PRO A 25 20.14 -21.98 -11.53
N LYS A 26 19.17 -22.82 -11.93
CA LYS A 26 17.90 -22.35 -12.50
C LYS A 26 17.08 -21.59 -11.46
N ALA A 27 17.01 -22.10 -10.22
CA ALA A 27 16.33 -21.41 -9.13
C ALA A 27 17.00 -20.07 -8.79
N PHE A 28 18.35 -20.02 -8.80
CA PHE A 28 19.09 -18.78 -8.57
C PHE A 28 18.86 -17.73 -9.66
N LEU A 29 18.92 -18.13 -10.94
CA LEU A 29 18.65 -17.23 -12.07
C LEU A 29 17.19 -16.74 -12.07
N TYR A 30 16.23 -17.64 -11.80
CA TYR A 30 14.83 -17.27 -11.65
C TYR A 30 14.64 -16.23 -10.53
N THR A 31 15.28 -16.44 -9.38
CA THR A 31 15.19 -15.52 -8.24
C THR A 31 15.77 -14.16 -8.61
N ARG A 32 16.91 -14.11 -9.30
CA ARG A 32 17.54 -12.86 -9.74
C ARG A 32 16.68 -12.12 -10.77
N GLN A 33 16.11 -12.85 -11.73
CA GLN A 33 15.20 -12.29 -12.73
C GLN A 33 13.94 -11.73 -12.08
N ARG A 34 13.30 -12.51 -11.20
CA ARG A 34 12.12 -12.08 -10.45
C ARG A 34 12.41 -10.83 -9.62
N ASN A 35 13.54 -10.83 -8.91
CA ASN A 35 13.94 -9.70 -8.07
C ASN A 35 14.22 -8.44 -8.92
N SER A 36 14.81 -8.58 -10.11
CA SER A 36 15.00 -7.47 -11.04
C SER A 36 13.66 -6.87 -11.51
N ILE A 37 12.69 -7.72 -11.81
CA ILE A 37 11.34 -7.31 -12.22
C ILE A 37 10.62 -6.64 -11.05
N GLU A 38 10.69 -7.22 -9.84
CA GLU A 38 10.13 -6.65 -8.62
C GLU A 38 10.74 -5.28 -8.30
N CYS A 39 12.07 -5.11 -8.42
CA CYS A 39 12.73 -3.82 -8.23
C CYS A 39 12.30 -2.77 -9.25
N GLU A 40 11.96 -3.17 -10.48
CA GLU A 40 11.45 -2.25 -11.50
C GLU A 40 10.04 -1.73 -11.15
N PHE A 41 9.19 -2.56 -10.53
CA PHE A 41 7.88 -2.14 -10.02
C PHE A 41 7.97 -1.40 -8.68
N ILE A 42 9.05 -1.59 -7.90
CA ILE A 42 9.39 -0.81 -6.70
C ILE A 42 10.24 0.42 -7.07
N LYS A 43 10.06 1.00 -8.27
CA LYS A 43 10.60 2.34 -8.53
C LYS A 43 9.87 3.30 -7.61
N LEU A 44 10.56 3.75 -6.55
CA LEU A 44 10.06 4.79 -5.67
C LEU A 44 9.68 6.00 -6.54
N PRO A 45 8.49 6.60 -6.33
CA PRO A 45 8.11 7.79 -7.08
C PRO A 45 9.22 8.84 -6.96
N THR A 46 9.79 9.22 -8.11
CA THR A 46 10.87 10.22 -8.23
C THR A 46 10.35 11.64 -7.99
N GLU A 47 9.03 11.82 -8.05
CA GLU A 47 8.36 13.05 -7.65
C GLU A 47 8.52 13.27 -6.13
N PRO A 48 8.85 14.50 -5.69
CA PRO A 48 8.86 14.84 -4.28
C PRO A 48 7.42 14.77 -3.74
N GLY A 49 6.98 13.58 -3.33
CA GLY A 49 5.77 13.44 -2.53
C GLY A 49 5.87 14.32 -1.28
N PHE A 50 4.75 14.94 -0.90
CA PHE A 50 4.62 15.89 0.19
C PHE A 50 4.46 15.16 1.54
N ASP A 51 4.93 15.79 2.64
CA ASP A 51 4.71 15.28 4.00
C ASP A 51 3.35 15.71 4.55
N GLN A 52 2.86 16.88 4.14
CA GLN A 52 1.52 17.40 4.42
C GLN A 52 0.98 18.09 3.15
N PRO A 53 -0.31 17.93 2.82
CA PRO A 53 -0.90 18.49 1.61
C PRO A 53 -0.96 20.03 1.63
N GLY A 54 -0.79 20.65 2.79
CA GLY A 54 -0.91 22.10 2.98
C GLY A 54 -2.35 22.51 3.22
N LYS A 55 -2.64 23.82 3.14
CA LYS A 55 -4.01 24.32 3.34
C LYS A 55 -4.91 24.01 2.14
N LEU A 56 -6.18 23.71 2.42
CA LEU A 56 -7.20 23.54 1.39
C LEU A 56 -7.57 24.90 0.77
N LEU A 57 -7.36 25.04 -0.54
CA LEU A 57 -7.56 26.28 -1.29
C LEU A 57 -8.96 26.37 -1.87
N ARG A 58 -9.45 25.27 -2.46
CA ARG A 58 -10.76 25.20 -3.11
C ARG A 58 -11.23 23.76 -3.28
N ALA A 59 -12.54 23.58 -3.47
CA ALA A 59 -13.14 22.32 -3.87
C ALA A 59 -13.99 22.52 -5.13
N GLU A 60 -13.94 21.55 -6.04
CA GLU A 60 -14.70 21.54 -7.28
C GLU A 60 -15.56 20.28 -7.33
N ALA A 61 -16.87 20.45 -7.55
CA ALA A 61 -17.78 19.33 -7.74
C ALA A 61 -17.55 18.69 -9.11
N LYS A 62 -17.55 17.36 -9.16
CA LYS A 62 -17.50 16.55 -10.38
C LYS A 62 -18.76 15.72 -10.48
N ALA A 63 -19.08 15.26 -11.69
CA ALA A 63 -20.22 14.38 -11.94
C ALA A 63 -20.30 13.17 -10.98
N ARG A 64 -19.16 12.65 -10.51
CA ARG A 64 -19.07 11.46 -9.64
C ARG A 64 -18.39 11.71 -8.30
N GLY A 65 -18.31 12.95 -7.83
CA GLY A 65 -17.70 13.27 -6.54
C GLY A 65 -17.11 14.67 -6.52
N ALA A 66 -15.89 14.81 -6.01
CA ALA A 66 -15.27 16.11 -5.85
C ALA A 66 -13.74 16.06 -5.95
N ASN A 67 -13.17 17.14 -6.46
CA ASN A 67 -11.74 17.42 -6.42
C ASN A 67 -11.47 18.48 -5.34
N PHE A 68 -10.52 18.22 -4.47
CA PHE A 68 -10.04 19.14 -3.44
C PHE A 68 -8.61 19.55 -3.77
N TYR A 69 -8.37 20.86 -3.86
CA TYR A 69 -7.08 21.43 -4.21
C TYR A 69 -6.43 22.03 -2.97
N PHE A 70 -5.31 21.44 -2.56
CA PHE A 70 -4.46 21.94 -1.50
C PHE A 70 -3.24 22.66 -2.08
N GLU A 71 -2.49 23.36 -1.24
CA GLU A 71 -1.26 24.08 -1.64
C GLU A 71 -0.22 23.17 -2.31
N MET A 72 -0.06 21.95 -1.81
CA MET A 72 0.98 21.01 -2.27
C MET A 72 0.41 19.71 -2.86
N ALA A 73 -0.92 19.56 -2.88
CA ALA A 73 -1.57 18.31 -3.26
C ALA A 73 -2.95 18.51 -3.91
N GLU A 74 -3.39 17.55 -4.72
CA GLU A 74 -4.77 17.44 -5.18
C GLU A 74 -5.33 16.10 -4.68
N LEU A 75 -6.51 16.16 -4.08
CA LEU A 75 -7.27 14.98 -3.66
C LEU A 75 -8.48 14.83 -4.57
N GLU A 76 -8.58 13.68 -5.22
CA GLU A 76 -9.74 13.30 -6.00
C GLU A 76 -10.54 12.24 -5.22
N VAL A 77 -11.80 12.58 -4.94
CA VAL A 77 -12.78 11.69 -4.31
C VAL A 77 -13.84 11.35 -5.34
N CYS A 78 -13.93 10.06 -5.70
CA CYS A 78 -14.83 9.58 -6.74
C CYS A 78 -15.68 8.42 -6.21
N PHE A 79 -17.00 8.59 -6.21
CA PHE A 79 -17.95 7.54 -5.87
C PHE A 79 -18.04 6.53 -7.02
N LEU A 80 -17.77 5.27 -6.69
CA LEU A 80 -17.95 4.14 -7.60
C LEU A 80 -19.37 3.58 -7.47
N THR A 81 -19.87 3.51 -6.24
CA THR A 81 -21.26 3.21 -5.87
C THR A 81 -21.68 4.14 -4.73
N GLU A 82 -22.92 4.03 -4.23
CA GLU A 82 -23.40 4.87 -3.13
C GLU A 82 -22.58 4.69 -1.84
N ASP A 83 -22.03 3.50 -1.62
CA ASP A 83 -21.29 3.09 -0.42
C ASP A 83 -19.77 2.92 -0.66
N LEU A 84 -19.30 2.97 -1.92
CA LEU A 84 -17.91 2.79 -2.28
C LEU A 84 -17.31 4.07 -2.87
N VAL A 85 -16.21 4.51 -2.28
CA VAL A 85 -15.47 5.69 -2.72
C VAL A 85 -14.01 5.34 -3.04
N ARG A 86 -13.53 5.86 -4.17
CA ARG A 86 -12.13 5.83 -4.57
C ARG A 86 -11.47 7.15 -4.20
N ILE A 87 -10.34 7.05 -3.52
CA ILE A 87 -9.52 8.20 -3.13
C ILE A 87 -8.20 8.14 -3.88
N ASN A 88 -7.81 9.27 -4.46
CA ASN A 88 -6.55 9.42 -5.17
C ASN A 88 -5.87 10.73 -4.76
N TRP A 89 -4.60 10.64 -4.36
CA TRP A 89 -3.76 11.79 -4.00
C TRP A 89 -2.75 12.07 -5.11
N LYS A 90 -2.61 13.34 -5.49
CA LYS A 90 -1.59 13.85 -6.41
C LYS A 90 -0.75 14.92 -5.71
N PRO A 91 0.54 15.12 -6.04
CA PRO A 91 1.31 14.38 -7.05
C PRO A 91 1.59 12.93 -6.64
N GLY A 92 1.31 12.00 -7.54
CA GLY A 92 1.43 10.56 -7.31
C GLY A 92 0.90 9.76 -8.50
N ILE A 93 1.55 8.65 -8.83
CA ILE A 93 1.09 7.73 -9.88
C ILE A 93 0.04 6.80 -9.22
N PRO A 94 -1.20 6.75 -9.74
CA PRO A 94 -2.21 5.87 -9.16
C PRO A 94 -1.76 4.40 -9.29
N PRO A 95 -1.97 3.57 -8.27
CA PRO A 95 -1.62 2.16 -8.34
C PRO A 95 -2.46 1.47 -9.42
N ILE A 96 -1.86 0.49 -10.10
CA ILE A 96 -2.58 -0.36 -11.06
C ILE A 96 -3.70 -1.11 -10.29
N PRO A 97 -4.98 -0.97 -10.70
CA PRO A 97 -6.10 -1.50 -9.94
C PRO A 97 -6.26 -3.02 -10.18
N TYR A 98 -5.47 -3.84 -9.50
CA TYR A 98 -5.55 -5.30 -9.62
C TYR A 98 -6.81 -5.92 -8.97
N GLY A 99 -7.48 -5.19 -8.08
CA GLY A 99 -8.63 -5.66 -7.31
C GLY A 99 -10.00 -5.21 -7.82
N ILE A 100 -10.05 -4.38 -8.87
CA ILE A 100 -11.30 -3.83 -9.39
C ILE A 100 -11.43 -4.21 -10.87
N GLN A 101 -12.36 -5.12 -11.17
CA GLN A 101 -12.58 -5.60 -12.55
C GLN A 101 -13.41 -4.60 -13.40
N HIS A 102 -14.27 -3.81 -12.75
CA HIS A 102 -15.17 -2.87 -13.43
C HIS A 102 -14.46 -1.55 -13.79
N HIS A 103 -14.55 -1.20 -15.07
CA HIS A 103 -13.97 0.03 -15.63
C HIS A 103 -15.01 1.16 -15.71
N GLU A 104 -16.28 0.79 -15.90
CA GLU A 104 -17.41 1.71 -15.95
C GLU A 104 -18.29 1.52 -14.71
N TRP A 105 -18.58 2.65 -14.06
CA TRP A 105 -19.43 2.75 -12.89
C TRP A 105 -20.63 3.64 -13.19
N PRO A 106 -21.80 3.41 -12.59
CA PRO A 106 -22.96 4.28 -12.76
C PRO A 106 -22.70 5.67 -12.16
N GLU A 107 -23.45 6.67 -12.61
CA GLU A 107 -23.43 7.98 -11.98
C GLU A 107 -24.15 7.93 -10.63
N VAL A 108 -23.52 8.48 -9.60
CA VAL A 108 -24.05 8.55 -8.25
C VAL A 108 -24.35 10.00 -7.93
N ALA A 109 -25.61 10.28 -7.59
CA ALA A 109 -26.01 11.60 -7.11
C ALA A 109 -25.16 11.97 -5.89
N ASN A 110 -24.44 13.07 -6.00
CA ASN A 110 -23.58 13.58 -4.95
C ASN A 110 -23.88 15.05 -4.69
N ASN A 111 -23.67 15.47 -3.45
CA ASN A 111 -23.75 16.87 -3.05
C ASN A 111 -22.41 17.31 -2.46
N LEU A 112 -21.92 18.47 -2.89
CA LEU A 112 -20.74 19.11 -2.32
C LEU A 112 -21.21 20.24 -1.40
N GLU A 113 -20.94 20.07 -0.11
CA GLU A 113 -21.27 21.05 0.92
C GLU A 113 -20.00 21.65 1.49
N GLN A 114 -19.96 22.98 1.54
CA GLN A 114 -18.91 23.72 2.25
C GLN A 114 -19.46 24.14 3.62
N THR A 115 -18.79 23.69 4.67
CA THR A 115 -18.96 24.22 6.04
C THR A 115 -17.88 25.28 6.30
N GLU A 116 -17.99 26.01 7.42
CA GLU A 116 -17.05 27.08 7.80
C GLU A 116 -15.57 26.69 7.68
N ASN A 117 -15.22 25.47 8.07
CA ASN A 117 -13.83 25.00 8.07
C ASN A 117 -13.58 23.75 7.22
N ASN A 118 -14.60 23.03 6.79
CA ASN A 118 -14.43 21.72 6.15
C ASN A 118 -15.25 21.66 4.87
N TYR A 119 -14.80 20.85 3.92
CA TYR A 119 -15.60 20.53 2.75
C TYR A 119 -16.06 19.08 2.87
N SER A 120 -17.29 18.81 2.46
CA SER A 120 -17.84 17.48 2.51
C SER A 120 -18.55 17.12 1.23
N VAL A 121 -18.34 15.89 0.78
CA VAL A 121 -19.03 15.32 -0.36
C VAL A 121 -19.86 14.13 0.13
N SER A 122 -21.15 14.13 -0.15
CA SER A 122 -22.08 13.10 0.29
C SER A 122 -22.76 12.41 -0.87
N SER A 123 -22.91 11.10 -0.77
CA SER A 123 -23.86 10.28 -1.51
C SER A 123 -25.08 9.96 -0.62
N HIS A 124 -26.00 9.13 -1.10
CA HIS A 124 -27.13 8.67 -0.31
C HIS A 124 -26.72 7.86 0.95
N ALA A 125 -25.63 7.09 0.86
CA ALA A 125 -25.23 6.15 1.91
C ALA A 125 -23.94 6.55 2.65
N LEU A 126 -23.07 7.36 2.02
CA LEU A 126 -21.73 7.66 2.53
C LEU A 126 -21.44 9.16 2.44
N LYS A 127 -20.86 9.73 3.49
CA LYS A 127 -20.36 11.12 3.50
C LYS A 127 -18.85 11.12 3.75
N VAL A 128 -18.12 11.84 2.91
CA VAL A 128 -16.67 12.04 3.04
C VAL A 128 -16.42 13.50 3.40
N ILE A 129 -15.73 13.74 4.52
CA ILE A 129 -15.39 15.07 5.01
C ILE A 129 -13.88 15.23 4.86
N ALA A 130 -13.47 16.26 4.13
CA ALA A 130 -12.10 16.71 3.99
C ALA A 130 -11.86 17.92 4.90
N GLU A 131 -10.90 17.78 5.81
CA GLU A 131 -10.48 18.84 6.73
C GLU A 131 -9.36 19.69 6.11
N ILE A 132 -9.12 20.88 6.68
CA ILE A 132 -8.14 21.86 6.18
C ILE A 132 -6.72 21.31 6.13
N ASP A 133 -6.39 20.40 7.06
CA ASP A 133 -5.08 19.75 7.18
C ASP A 133 -4.90 18.57 6.21
N GLY A 134 -5.95 18.21 5.46
CA GLY A 134 -5.99 17.05 4.57
C GLY A 134 -6.35 15.73 5.26
N SER A 135 -6.79 15.77 6.52
CA SER A 135 -7.41 14.62 7.18
C SER A 135 -8.78 14.32 6.54
N LEU A 136 -9.10 13.03 6.38
CA LEU A 136 -10.39 12.59 5.83
C LEU A 136 -11.17 11.79 6.86
N LYS A 137 -12.46 12.08 6.96
CA LYS A 137 -13.43 11.32 7.77
C LYS A 137 -14.50 10.75 6.88
N PHE A 138 -14.84 9.49 7.09
CA PHE A 138 -15.90 8.78 6.41
C PHE A 138 -17.02 8.55 7.40
N CYS A 139 -18.20 9.04 7.05
CA CYS A 139 -19.40 8.90 7.84
C CYS A 139 -20.43 8.07 7.09
N ASP A 140 -21.22 7.29 7.84
CA ASP A 140 -22.41 6.63 7.32
C ASP A 140 -23.55 7.65 7.07
N ARG A 141 -24.70 7.13 6.63
CA ARG A 141 -25.94 7.92 6.49
C ARG A 141 -26.43 8.54 7.81
N SER A 142 -26.13 7.94 8.96
CA SER A 142 -26.52 8.47 10.28
C SER A 142 -25.60 9.59 10.76
N GLY A 143 -24.49 9.84 10.06
CA GLY A 143 -23.45 10.80 10.44
C GLY A 143 -22.40 10.21 11.39
N GLN A 144 -22.47 8.91 11.71
CA GLN A 144 -21.47 8.23 12.51
C GLN A 144 -20.19 8.02 11.71
N VAL A 145 -19.04 8.37 12.30
CA VAL A 145 -17.73 8.16 11.69
C VAL A 145 -17.40 6.67 11.65
N ILE A 146 -17.40 6.09 10.45
CA ILE A 146 -16.98 4.70 10.21
C ILE A 146 -15.45 4.60 10.21
N ARG A 147 -14.78 5.63 9.67
CA ARG A 147 -13.32 5.65 9.52
C ARG A 147 -12.78 7.07 9.53
N ALA A 148 -11.59 7.24 10.07
CA ALA A 148 -10.80 8.45 9.92
C ALA A 148 -9.42 8.08 9.36
N THR A 149 -8.87 8.93 8.50
CA THR A 149 -7.51 8.80 7.98
C THR A 149 -6.80 10.13 8.07
N THR A 150 -5.55 10.08 8.52
CA THR A 150 -4.63 11.21 8.43
C THR A 150 -4.10 11.33 6.99
N PRO A 151 -3.59 12.51 6.59
CA PRO A 151 -2.87 12.64 5.33
C PRO A 151 -1.71 11.63 5.27
N MET A 152 -1.50 11.07 4.08
CA MET A 152 -0.47 10.04 3.84
C MET A 152 0.92 10.63 4.14
N GLN A 153 1.54 10.20 5.23
CA GLN A 153 2.94 10.53 5.51
C GLN A 153 3.85 9.57 4.74
N LYS A 154 4.87 10.09 4.07
CA LYS A 154 5.98 9.26 3.59
C LYS A 154 6.53 8.50 4.80
N ARG A 155 6.46 7.16 4.76
CA ARG A 155 7.24 6.33 5.67
C ARG A 155 8.70 6.57 5.31
N ARG A 156 9.37 7.46 6.04
CA ARG A 156 10.81 7.65 5.93
C ARG A 156 11.42 6.27 6.16
N LEU A 157 12.10 5.73 5.15
CA LEU A 157 12.94 4.57 5.36
C LEU A 157 14.08 5.10 6.21
N ASP A 158 14.05 4.83 7.52
CA ASP A 158 15.08 5.24 8.46
C ASP A 158 16.34 4.40 8.20
N SER A 159 17.04 4.66 7.09
CA SER A 159 18.33 4.06 6.79
C SER A 159 19.45 4.83 7.49
N SER A 160 19.39 4.93 8.82
CA SER A 160 20.56 5.22 9.67
C SER A 160 20.16 5.36 11.14
N SER A 161 20.05 4.24 11.85
CA SER A 161 20.51 4.22 13.23
C SER A 161 21.90 3.58 13.25
N THR A 162 22.91 4.32 12.76
CA THR A 162 24.30 3.99 13.08
C THR A 162 24.53 4.45 14.50
N THR A 163 24.28 3.57 15.46
CA THR A 163 24.85 3.72 16.80
C THR A 163 26.36 3.56 16.68
N ALA A 164 27.13 4.40 17.39
CA ALA A 164 28.59 4.51 17.32
C ALA A 164 29.39 3.29 17.79
N ASP A 165 28.77 2.09 17.84
CA ASP A 165 29.38 0.86 18.39
C ASP A 165 29.25 -0.35 17.46
N GLY A 166 29.27 -0.14 16.13
CA GLY A 166 29.60 -1.16 15.12
C GLY A 166 28.80 -2.48 15.11
N ARG A 167 27.75 -2.63 15.91
CA ARG A 167 26.91 -3.84 16.00
C ARG A 167 25.55 -3.58 15.39
N THR A 168 25.34 -4.17 14.21
CA THR A 168 24.04 -4.28 13.57
C THR A 168 23.17 -5.27 14.36
N HIS A 169 22.38 -4.78 15.32
CA HIS A 169 21.31 -5.58 15.92
C HIS A 169 20.07 -5.53 15.02
N LEU A 170 19.77 -6.66 14.38
CA LEU A 170 18.58 -6.88 13.58
C LEU A 170 17.38 -7.03 14.54
N TRP A 171 16.67 -5.94 14.82
CA TRP A 171 15.43 -6.00 15.60
C TRP A 171 14.27 -6.50 14.73
N LEU A 172 13.97 -7.79 14.84
CA LEU A 172 12.62 -8.30 14.60
C LEU A 172 11.74 -7.79 15.75
N ARG A 173 10.95 -6.74 15.51
CA ARG A 173 9.83 -6.41 16.39
C ARG A 173 8.73 -7.44 16.14
N GLU A 174 8.75 -8.53 16.91
CA GLU A 174 7.56 -9.33 17.15
C GLU A 174 6.50 -8.41 17.77
N THR A 175 5.46 -8.11 17.01
CA THR A 175 4.25 -7.50 17.54
C THR A 175 3.61 -8.51 18.47
N GLY A 176 3.64 -8.22 19.78
CA GLY A 176 2.88 -8.94 20.79
C GLY A 176 1.40 -8.93 20.46
N PHE A 177 0.93 -10.07 19.94
CA PHE A 177 -0.47 -10.42 19.84
C PHE A 177 -0.92 -10.80 21.26
N ASN A 178 -1.66 -9.90 21.91
CA ASN A 178 -2.32 -10.18 23.19
C ASN A 178 -3.37 -11.27 22.96
N ALA A 179 -3.01 -12.52 23.25
CA ALA A 179 -3.94 -13.64 23.33
C ALA A 179 -4.62 -13.63 24.70
N GLU A 180 -5.72 -12.88 24.81
CA GLU A 180 -6.65 -13.00 25.93
C GLU A 180 -7.82 -13.90 25.51
N PHE A 181 -7.62 -15.23 25.55
CA PHE A 181 -8.72 -16.21 25.46
C PHE A 181 -8.30 -17.54 26.08
N ALA A 182 -8.60 -17.72 27.36
CA ALA A 182 -8.97 -19.01 27.98
C ALA A 182 -9.16 -18.84 29.50
N ARG A 183 -10.41 -18.67 29.93
CA ARG A 183 -10.90 -19.22 31.21
C ARG A 183 -12.43 -19.31 31.17
N ARG A 184 -12.93 -20.45 30.70
CA ARG A 184 -14.13 -21.12 31.18
C ARG A 184 -13.80 -22.59 31.31
#